data_AF-A0A7J8SH69-F1
#
_entry.id   AF-A0A7J8SH69-F1
#
_cell.length_a   1.000
_cell.length_b   1.000
_cell.length_c   1.000
_cell.angle_alpha   90.00
_cell.angle_beta   90.00
_cell.angle_gamma   90.00
#
_symmetry.space_group_name_H-M   'P 1'
#
loop_
_entity.id
_entity.type
_entity.pdbx_description
1 polymer ?
#
loop_
_entity_poly.entity_id
_entity_poly.type
_entity_poly.pdbx_seq_one_letter_code
_entity_poly.pdbx_strand_id
1 'polypeptide(L)'
;PRFRQIVDITAIHGVSRALIHVPTVRCKGCVNESNPSPHGGRGALPSEGGSPSDLLFLAGGAKMMLRIKRVPTVVSNYQKDEADDTARRRAGCGKNCLKSCCIPGAKLPLYAFKKVNMEREEDVLKMENTEPPVAFLDSLVLGEWEDRMQRGLFRYDVTACETKVIPGEYGFIAQLNEGRHLKKRPTEFRVDKVLQPFDGNKFNFTKVGQEEVLFQFEASEDGEVQFYPNAPIDVENSPSVVAINVSPIEYGHVLLIPRIFESLPQRIDRESFLLALHMAAEAGNPYFRLGYNSLGAFATINHLHFQAYYLAVPFPIERAPTKELTTLSDGVIVSELLKYPVKGLVFDGGNTLQDLSDAVSDACICLQDNNIPYNVLISDCGKRIFLLPQCYAEKQALGEVSPELLDTQVNPAVWEISGHMVLKRREDYDEASEGNAWRLLAEVSLSDERFCEVNALIFEAIAGSEDVIKNGTKTLLEEPCPEEDDAITKSSHRGAMVAGTQECLVLQ
;
A
#
# COMPACT_ATOMS: atom_id res chain seq x y z
N PRO A 1 22.41 51.64 21.39
CA PRO A 1 21.59 50.65 22.14
C PRO A 1 20.36 50.26 21.32
N ARG A 2 20.42 49.06 20.73
CA ARG A 2 19.66 48.62 19.56
C ARG A 2 18.29 48.04 19.93
N PHE A 3 17.36 48.26 19.00
CA PHE A 3 15.99 47.78 18.97
C PHE A 3 15.89 46.26 18.77
N ARG A 4 14.84 45.67 19.37
CA ARG A 4 14.39 44.29 19.19
C ARG A 4 13.84 44.09 17.77
N GLN A 5 14.20 42.99 17.14
CA GLN A 5 13.69 42.57 15.84
C GLN A 5 12.82 41.32 16.04
N ILE A 6 11.54 41.45 15.68
CA ILE A 6 10.58 40.38 15.47
C ILE A 6 10.84 39.87 14.04
N VAL A 7 10.91 38.55 13.85
CA VAL A 7 11.02 37.94 12.51
C VAL A 7 9.71 37.20 12.24
N ASP A 8 8.91 37.78 11.35
CA ASP A 8 7.76 37.16 10.70
C ASP A 8 8.23 36.07 9.73
N ILE A 9 7.54 34.93 9.74
CA ILE A 9 7.72 33.82 8.81
C ILE A 9 6.76 34.04 7.64
N THR A 10 7.28 34.49 6.50
CA THR A 10 6.53 34.61 5.25
C THR A 10 6.66 33.33 4.43
N ALA A 11 5.51 32.92 3.87
CA ALA A 11 5.30 31.73 3.04
C ALA A 11 6.28 31.58 1.86
N ILE A 12 6.81 30.37 1.70
CA ILE A 12 7.56 29.96 0.50
C ILE A 12 6.55 29.39 -0.51
N HIS A 13 6.24 30.19 -1.54
CA HIS A 13 5.60 29.73 -2.77
C HIS A 13 6.68 29.26 -3.77
N GLY A 14 6.45 28.10 -4.38
CA GLY A 14 7.03 27.73 -5.68
C GLY A 14 8.40 27.04 -5.64
N VAL A 15 8.40 25.72 -5.47
CA VAL A 15 9.52 24.88 -5.94
C VAL A 15 9.16 24.34 -7.32
N SER A 16 9.90 24.79 -8.33
CA SER A 16 9.86 24.25 -9.68
C SER A 16 10.25 22.78 -9.68
N ARG A 17 9.40 21.92 -10.26
CA ARG A 17 9.69 20.50 -10.51
C ARG A 17 11.03 20.34 -11.26
N ALA A 18 11.90 19.49 -10.75
CA ALA A 18 13.07 19.03 -11.47
C ALA A 18 12.63 18.15 -12.66
N LEU A 19 12.99 18.57 -13.88
CA LEU A 19 12.93 17.75 -15.07
C LEU A 19 13.99 16.66 -14.94
N ILE A 20 13.57 15.43 -14.67
CA ILE A 20 14.44 14.25 -14.72
C ILE A 20 14.74 13.99 -16.19
N HIS A 21 15.98 14.26 -16.59
CA HIS A 21 16.48 13.97 -17.93
C HIS A 21 17.01 12.53 -17.93
N VAL A 22 16.24 11.59 -18.48
CA VAL A 22 16.68 10.22 -18.69
C VAL A 22 17.71 10.21 -19.83
N PRO A 23 18.99 9.83 -19.61
CA PRO A 23 19.95 9.71 -20.70
C PRO A 23 19.63 8.46 -21.52
N THR A 24 19.29 8.65 -22.79
CA THR A 24 19.16 7.57 -23.80
C THR A 24 20.45 6.74 -23.85
N VAL A 25 20.36 5.46 -23.50
CA VAL A 25 21.44 4.48 -23.72
C VAL A 25 21.53 4.20 -25.23
N ARG A 26 22.65 4.59 -25.84
CA ARG A 26 22.97 4.28 -27.24
C ARG A 26 23.37 2.80 -27.36
N CYS A 27 22.48 1.97 -27.92
CA CYS A 27 22.86 0.69 -28.50
C CYS A 27 23.61 0.92 -29.82
N LYS A 28 24.82 0.34 -29.95
CA LYS A 28 25.57 0.27 -31.22
C LYS A 28 24.98 -0.83 -32.11
N GLY A 29 24.62 -0.48 -33.35
CA GLY A 29 24.34 -1.42 -34.44
C GLY A 29 23.83 -0.71 -35.70
N CYS A 30 24.61 -0.78 -36.79
CA CYS A 30 24.34 -0.23 -38.13
C CYS A 30 22.98 -0.70 -38.72
N VAL A 31 22.32 -0.02 -39.67
CA VAL A 31 22.71 0.19 -41.09
C VAL A 31 21.91 1.37 -41.70
N ASN A 32 22.54 2.08 -42.64
CA ASN A 32 22.04 3.19 -43.48
C ASN A 32 20.77 2.87 -44.28
N GLU A 33 19.91 3.87 -44.52
CA GLU A 33 19.51 4.32 -45.86
C GLU A 33 18.65 5.60 -45.85
N SER A 34 18.52 6.20 -47.03
CA SER A 34 18.46 7.63 -47.35
C SER A 34 17.07 8.32 -47.33
N ASN A 35 17.09 9.63 -47.07
CA ASN A 35 16.11 10.71 -47.38
C ASN A 35 15.45 10.63 -48.80
N PRO A 36 14.41 11.44 -49.19
CA PRO A 36 14.03 12.78 -48.66
C PRO A 36 12.51 13.14 -48.62
N SER A 37 12.20 14.30 -47.99
CA SER A 37 10.95 15.09 -48.06
C SER A 37 10.67 15.67 -49.48
N PRO A 38 9.45 16.20 -49.75
CA PRO A 38 9.30 17.67 -49.71
C PRO A 38 7.89 18.25 -49.36
N HIS A 39 7.93 19.50 -48.88
CA HIS A 39 7.02 20.66 -49.02
C HIS A 39 5.51 20.55 -49.36
N GLY A 40 4.72 21.40 -48.67
CA GLY A 40 3.49 22.00 -49.22
C GLY A 40 2.58 22.66 -48.18
N GLY A 41 2.58 24.00 -48.12
CA GLY A 41 1.68 24.80 -47.27
C GLY A 41 0.53 25.48 -48.04
N ARG A 42 -0.28 26.27 -47.30
CA ARG A 42 -1.51 27.06 -47.63
C ARG A 42 -2.81 26.27 -47.38
N GLY A 43 -3.86 26.75 -46.70
CA GLY A 43 -4.18 28.02 -46.02
C GLY A 43 -5.72 28.18 -46.00
N ALA A 44 -6.34 28.54 -44.87
CA ALA A 44 -7.65 29.22 -44.76
C ALA A 44 -7.98 29.59 -43.29
N LEU A 45 -8.45 30.81 -43.08
CA LEU A 45 -8.93 31.45 -41.82
C LEU A 45 -10.49 31.34 -41.72
N PRO A 46 -11.20 31.98 -40.76
CA PRO A 46 -11.63 31.40 -39.49
C PRO A 46 -13.17 31.43 -39.29
N SER A 47 -13.69 30.75 -38.27
CA SER A 47 -14.99 31.09 -37.68
C SER A 47 -14.90 31.02 -36.16
N GLU A 48 -15.35 32.11 -35.54
CA GLU A 48 -15.20 32.46 -34.14
C GLU A 48 -15.98 31.55 -33.17
N GLY A 49 -15.45 31.47 -31.94
CA GLY A 49 -16.07 30.84 -30.78
C GLY A 49 -15.06 30.69 -29.65
N GLY A 50 -14.55 31.81 -29.14
CA GLY A 50 -13.56 31.86 -28.06
C GLY A 50 -14.17 32.07 -26.67
N SER A 51 -13.62 31.38 -25.67
CA SER A 51 -13.48 31.81 -24.27
C SER A 51 -12.25 31.10 -23.68
N PRO A 52 -11.45 31.74 -22.80
CA PRO A 52 -9.99 31.60 -22.84
C PRO A 52 -9.43 30.69 -21.74
N SER A 53 -8.42 29.91 -22.10
CA SER A 53 -7.45 29.35 -21.14
C SER A 53 -6.09 29.24 -21.83
N ASP A 54 -5.60 30.36 -22.37
CA ASP A 54 -4.25 30.48 -22.90
C ASP A 54 -3.33 31.02 -21.80
N LEU A 55 -2.55 30.14 -21.18
CA LEU A 55 -1.38 30.54 -20.39
C LEU A 55 -0.21 30.77 -21.34
N LEU A 56 0.00 32.05 -21.68
CA LEU A 56 1.11 32.54 -22.46
C LEU A 56 2.34 32.71 -21.56
N PHE A 57 3.42 31.96 -21.82
CA PHE A 57 4.77 32.32 -21.35
C PHE A 57 5.71 32.44 -22.55
N LEU A 58 6.24 33.65 -22.74
CA LEU A 58 7.28 33.96 -23.72
C LEU A 58 8.66 33.80 -23.08
N ALA A 59 9.41 32.78 -23.49
CA ALA A 59 10.87 32.80 -23.52
C ALA A 59 11.41 31.72 -24.46
N GLY A 60 12.14 32.11 -25.50
CA GLY A 60 13.10 31.26 -26.23
C GLY A 60 12.53 30.18 -27.16
N GLY A 61 12.66 30.37 -28.47
CA GLY A 61 12.00 29.55 -29.49
C GLY A 61 12.49 28.10 -29.60
N ALA A 62 11.54 27.16 -29.52
CA ALA A 62 11.37 26.00 -30.41
C ALA A 62 9.97 25.41 -30.16
N LYS A 63 9.11 25.40 -31.18
CA LYS A 63 7.74 24.86 -31.10
C LYS A 63 7.81 23.32 -31.10
N MET A 64 7.68 22.67 -29.94
CA MET A 64 7.34 21.23 -29.88
C MET A 64 5.86 21.08 -29.51
N MET A 65 5.06 20.68 -30.48
CA MET A 65 3.64 20.42 -30.32
C MET A 65 3.46 18.94 -29.97
N LEU A 66 3.35 18.62 -28.68
CA LEU A 66 3.01 17.27 -28.23
C LEU A 66 1.54 16.99 -28.57
N ARG A 67 1.30 16.29 -29.69
CA ARG A 67 -0.02 15.74 -30.01
C ARG A 67 -0.19 14.44 -29.23
N ILE A 68 -0.93 14.49 -28.13
CA ILE A 68 -1.44 13.28 -27.46
C ILE A 68 -2.39 12.60 -28.45
N LYS A 69 -1.93 11.51 -29.07
CA LYS A 69 -2.73 10.67 -29.94
C LYS A 69 -3.66 9.87 -29.04
N ARG A 70 -4.98 10.13 -29.07
CA ARG A 70 -5.96 9.26 -28.39
C ARG A 70 -5.86 7.86 -29.00
N VAL A 71 -5.27 6.92 -28.25
CA VAL A 71 -5.23 5.50 -28.59
C VAL A 71 -6.53 4.87 -28.06
N PRO A 72 -7.22 3.99 -28.81
CA PRO A 72 -8.40 3.29 -28.33
C PRO A 72 -8.09 2.54 -27.01
N THR A 73 -8.90 2.79 -25.98
CA THR A 73 -8.77 2.15 -24.67
C THR A 73 -9.06 0.66 -24.79
N VAL A 74 -8.05 -0.20 -24.67
CA VAL A 74 -8.24 -1.62 -24.41
C VAL A 74 -8.47 -1.77 -22.92
N VAL A 75 -9.71 -1.59 -22.46
CA VAL A 75 -10.07 -1.84 -21.06
C VAL A 75 -9.58 -3.23 -20.69
N SER A 76 -8.78 -3.39 -19.61
CA SER A 76 -8.44 -4.73 -19.10
C SER A 76 -9.74 -5.50 -18.86
N ASN A 77 -10.03 -6.43 -19.79
CA ASN A 77 -11.21 -7.30 -19.76
C ASN A 77 -10.88 -8.61 -19.03
N TYR A 78 -9.63 -8.83 -18.62
CA TYR A 78 -9.21 -10.05 -17.91
C TYR A 78 -9.86 -10.18 -16.53
N GLN A 79 -10.28 -9.05 -15.99
CA GLN A 79 -10.80 -8.87 -14.65
C GLN A 79 -12.33 -8.63 -14.60
N LYS A 80 -13.06 -8.79 -15.70
CA LYS A 80 -14.54 -8.79 -15.73
C LYS A 80 -15.09 -10.22 -15.54
N ASP A 81 -16.27 -10.32 -14.93
CA ASP A 81 -16.94 -11.58 -14.58
C ASP A 81 -17.09 -12.55 -15.76
N GLU A 82 -17.00 -13.85 -15.46
CA GLU A 82 -16.92 -14.98 -16.40
C GLU A 82 -18.21 -15.28 -17.20
N ALA A 83 -19.04 -14.27 -17.50
CA ALA A 83 -20.32 -14.49 -18.18
C ALA A 83 -20.25 -14.50 -19.72
N ASP A 84 -19.17 -14.02 -20.33
CA ASP A 84 -19.06 -13.95 -21.79
C ASP A 84 -17.62 -14.24 -22.23
N ASP A 85 -17.31 -15.48 -22.59
CA ASP A 85 -16.29 -15.76 -23.62
C ASP A 85 -16.28 -17.25 -24.01
N THR A 86 -17.31 -17.67 -24.75
CA THR A 86 -17.15 -18.77 -25.70
C THR A 86 -16.61 -18.21 -27.02
N ALA A 87 -15.28 -18.31 -27.20
CA ALA A 87 -14.58 -18.67 -28.45
C ALA A 87 -13.28 -17.88 -28.70
N ARG A 88 -12.13 -18.58 -28.59
CA ARG A 88 -11.10 -18.67 -29.66
C ARG A 88 -9.96 -19.57 -29.20
N ARG A 89 -9.71 -20.65 -29.95
CA ARG A 89 -8.62 -21.61 -29.71
C ARG A 89 -7.27 -20.97 -30.10
N ARG A 90 -6.56 -20.42 -29.12
CA ARG A 90 -5.09 -20.40 -29.03
C ARG A 90 -4.70 -21.22 -27.79
N ALA A 91 -3.45 -21.68 -27.68
CA ALA A 91 -3.01 -22.35 -26.46
C ALA A 91 -3.25 -21.43 -25.24
N GLY A 92 -3.94 -21.93 -24.21
CA GLY A 92 -4.30 -21.18 -23.00
C GLY A 92 -5.74 -20.64 -22.94
N CYS A 93 -6.06 -19.91 -21.87
CA CYS A 93 -7.42 -19.43 -21.58
C CYS A 93 -7.83 -18.15 -22.35
N GLY A 94 -7.02 -17.70 -23.32
CA GLY A 94 -7.20 -16.44 -24.03
C GLY A 94 -6.89 -15.18 -23.20
N LYS A 95 -6.67 -15.33 -21.88
CA LYS A 95 -6.42 -14.24 -20.93
C LYS A 95 -4.94 -13.99 -20.59
N ASN A 96 -4.02 -14.75 -21.19
CA ASN A 96 -2.59 -14.72 -20.89
C ASN A 96 -2.29 -14.75 -19.37
N CYS A 97 -3.03 -15.57 -18.62
CA CYS A 97 -3.00 -15.50 -17.15
C CYS A 97 -1.75 -16.15 -16.53
N LEU A 98 -1.65 -16.11 -15.20
CA LEU A 98 -0.56 -16.74 -14.44
C LEU A 98 -0.86 -18.20 -14.05
N LYS A 99 -1.91 -18.83 -14.60
CA LYS A 99 -2.20 -20.25 -14.35
C LYS A 99 -1.43 -21.18 -15.29
N SER A 100 -1.45 -22.48 -14.96
CA SER A 100 -0.87 -23.58 -15.75
C SER A 100 -1.25 -23.58 -17.23
N CYS A 101 -2.37 -22.95 -17.61
CA CYS A 101 -2.79 -22.84 -19.00
C CYS A 101 -1.99 -21.83 -19.83
N CYS A 102 -1.31 -20.85 -19.21
CA CYS A 102 -0.61 -19.75 -19.89
C CYS A 102 0.82 -19.51 -19.39
N ILE A 103 1.19 -20.09 -18.24
CA ILE A 103 2.52 -19.90 -17.63
C ILE A 103 3.68 -20.68 -18.27
N PRO A 104 3.51 -21.87 -18.89
CA PRO A 104 4.67 -22.61 -19.40
C PRO A 104 5.43 -21.82 -20.47
N GLY A 105 6.71 -21.56 -20.22
CA GLY A 105 7.57 -20.77 -21.12
C GLY A 105 7.40 -19.25 -21.01
N ALA A 106 6.54 -18.77 -20.12
CA ALA A 106 6.40 -17.34 -19.82
C ALA A 106 7.69 -16.81 -19.17
N LYS A 107 7.97 -15.53 -19.45
CA LYS A 107 9.10 -14.80 -18.87
C LYS A 107 8.61 -13.45 -18.42
N LEU A 108 9.12 -13.02 -17.27
CA LEU A 108 8.85 -11.70 -16.71
C LEU A 108 10.18 -11.05 -16.34
N PRO A 109 10.27 -9.71 -16.34
CA PRO A 109 11.42 -9.05 -15.75
C PRO A 109 11.56 -9.48 -14.29
N LEU A 110 12.79 -9.59 -13.78
CA LEU A 110 13.11 -9.90 -12.39
C LEU A 110 13.97 -8.78 -11.84
N TYR A 111 13.54 -8.22 -10.72
CA TYR A 111 14.31 -7.34 -9.87
C TYR A 111 14.77 -8.14 -8.65
N ALA A 112 16.08 -8.36 -8.56
CA ALA A 112 16.70 -8.97 -7.39
C ALA A 112 17.24 -7.87 -6.48
N PHE A 113 16.69 -7.76 -5.26
CA PHE A 113 17.05 -6.71 -4.31
C PHE A 113 18.15 -7.14 -3.33
N LYS A 114 18.85 -6.17 -2.74
CA LYS A 114 19.88 -6.46 -1.75
C LYS A 114 19.23 -6.69 -0.39
N LYS A 115 19.55 -7.80 0.28
CA LYS A 115 19.14 -7.98 1.68
C LYS A 115 19.83 -6.91 2.54
N VAL A 116 19.03 -6.04 3.16
CA VAL A 116 19.51 -5.03 4.09
C VAL A 116 19.93 -5.72 5.40
N ASN A 117 21.19 -6.13 5.48
CA ASN A 117 21.84 -6.30 6.78
C ASN A 117 22.35 -4.92 7.16
N MET A 118 21.86 -4.34 8.26
CA MET A 118 22.43 -3.11 8.80
C MET A 118 23.86 -3.43 9.25
N GLU A 119 24.83 -3.22 8.37
CA GLU A 119 26.26 -3.37 8.69
C GLU A 119 26.60 -2.36 9.79
N ARG A 120 27.35 -2.83 10.81
CA ARG A 120 27.81 -2.00 11.93
C ARG A 120 28.55 -0.78 11.38
N GLU A 121 28.48 0.32 12.12
CA GLU A 121 29.03 1.66 11.80
C GLU A 121 30.51 1.72 11.34
N GLU A 122 31.25 0.60 11.30
CA GLU A 122 32.66 0.53 10.90
C GLU A 122 32.89 0.50 9.38
N ASP A 123 31.89 0.15 8.54
CA ASP A 123 32.04 0.16 7.06
C ASP A 123 31.69 1.52 6.40
N VAL A 124 31.21 2.49 7.19
CA VAL A 124 30.85 3.86 6.73
C VAL A 124 32.08 4.67 6.28
N LEU A 125 33.30 4.24 6.62
CA LEU A 125 34.54 4.94 6.30
C LEU A 125 35.19 4.54 4.95
N LYS A 126 34.53 3.74 4.11
CA LYS A 126 35.10 3.29 2.81
C LYS A 126 34.35 3.71 1.55
N MET A 127 33.32 4.55 1.64
CA MET A 127 32.56 4.97 0.46
C MET A 127 32.63 6.49 0.22
N GLU A 128 33.84 7.02 0.03
CA GLU A 128 34.03 8.34 -0.55
C GLU A 128 34.12 8.23 -2.09
N ASN A 129 33.15 8.82 -2.78
CA ASN A 129 33.05 9.05 -4.24
C ASN A 129 32.25 8.05 -5.10
N THR A 130 31.11 7.56 -4.62
CA THR A 130 30.06 7.07 -5.54
C THR A 130 28.83 7.92 -5.34
N GLU A 131 28.36 8.61 -6.39
CA GLU A 131 27.04 9.23 -6.38
C GLU A 131 26.03 8.15 -5.94
N PRO A 132 25.06 8.47 -5.04
CA PRO A 132 24.07 7.48 -4.63
C PRO A 132 23.41 6.93 -5.90
N PRO A 133 23.34 5.60 -6.08
CA PRO A 133 22.68 5.05 -7.25
C PRO A 133 21.25 5.61 -7.25
N VAL A 134 20.86 6.29 -8.33
CA VAL A 134 19.46 6.67 -8.55
C VAL A 134 18.60 5.45 -8.22
N ALA A 135 17.60 5.61 -7.34
CA ALA A 135 16.72 4.55 -6.86
C ALA A 135 16.12 3.78 -8.06
N PHE A 136 16.80 2.70 -8.44
CA PHE A 136 16.52 1.99 -9.69
C PHE A 136 15.13 1.36 -9.64
N LEU A 137 14.68 0.94 -8.44
CA LEU A 137 13.33 0.41 -8.22
C LEU A 137 12.25 1.46 -8.52
N ASP A 138 12.38 2.70 -8.03
CA ASP A 138 11.41 3.77 -8.28
C ASP A 138 11.23 4.05 -9.78
N SER A 139 12.36 4.18 -10.48
CA SER A 139 12.35 4.42 -11.93
C SER A 139 11.73 3.25 -12.69
N LEU A 140 12.00 2.01 -12.25
CA LEU A 140 11.43 0.81 -12.84
C LEU A 140 9.91 0.72 -12.60
N VAL A 141 9.45 0.91 -11.36
CA VAL A 141 8.02 0.86 -11.00
C VAL A 141 7.25 1.91 -11.80
N LEU A 142 7.71 3.16 -11.80
CA LEU A 142 7.01 4.25 -12.48
C LEU A 142 7.04 4.07 -14.01
N GLY A 143 8.20 3.71 -14.58
CA GLY A 143 8.33 3.47 -16.03
C GLY A 143 7.44 2.34 -16.53
N GLU A 144 7.42 1.20 -15.82
CA GLU A 144 6.58 0.06 -16.17
C GLU A 144 5.08 0.38 -15.94
N TRP A 145 4.74 1.11 -14.87
CA TRP A 145 3.36 1.54 -14.61
C TRP A 145 2.83 2.48 -15.70
N GLU A 146 3.64 3.45 -16.15
CA GLU A 146 3.31 4.34 -17.26
C GLU A 146 3.16 3.60 -18.60
N ASP A 147 4.00 2.60 -18.88
CA ASP A 147 3.83 1.73 -20.05
C ASP A 147 2.45 1.06 -20.04
N ARG A 148 2.04 0.49 -18.90
CA ARG A 148 0.72 -0.15 -18.78
C ARG A 148 -0.43 0.86 -18.91
N MET A 149 -0.19 2.10 -18.51
CA MET A 149 -1.15 3.20 -18.69
C MET A 149 -1.32 3.55 -20.16
N GLN A 150 -0.22 3.70 -20.90
CA GLN A 150 -0.24 3.96 -22.33
C GLN A 150 -0.88 2.82 -23.13
N ARG A 151 -0.76 1.58 -22.63
CA ARG A 151 -1.40 0.38 -23.19
C ARG A 151 -2.87 0.24 -22.81
N GLY A 152 -3.40 1.08 -21.91
CA GLY A 152 -4.81 1.13 -21.54
C GLY A 152 -5.25 0.08 -20.52
N LEU A 153 -4.33 -0.54 -19.77
CA LEU A 153 -4.67 -1.64 -18.85
C LEU A 153 -5.41 -1.23 -17.58
N PHE A 154 -5.56 0.08 -17.32
CA PHE A 154 -6.29 0.60 -16.17
C PHE A 154 -7.77 0.82 -16.49
N ARG A 155 -8.61 0.74 -15.44
CA ARG A 155 -10.06 0.94 -15.57
C ARG A 155 -10.44 2.41 -15.79
N TYR A 156 -9.58 3.34 -15.41
CA TYR A 156 -9.75 4.79 -15.55
C TYR A 156 -8.39 5.48 -15.43
N ASP A 157 -8.34 6.77 -15.80
CA ASP A 157 -7.17 7.62 -15.64
C ASP A 157 -7.19 8.27 -14.27
N VAL A 158 -6.31 7.82 -13.37
CA VAL A 158 -6.18 8.37 -12.00
C VAL A 158 -5.52 9.74 -11.98
N THR A 159 -4.75 10.10 -13.02
CA THR A 159 -4.05 11.39 -13.06
C THR A 159 -5.00 12.57 -13.30
N ALA A 160 -6.24 12.27 -13.71
CA ALA A 160 -7.33 13.22 -13.85
C ALA A 160 -8.13 13.43 -12.54
N CYS A 161 -7.86 12.67 -11.48
CA CYS A 161 -8.54 12.81 -10.20
C CYS A 161 -8.12 14.13 -9.52
N GLU A 162 -9.11 14.85 -8.98
CA GLU A 162 -8.87 16.08 -8.25
C GLU A 162 -8.44 15.77 -6.83
N THR A 163 -7.31 16.34 -6.41
CA THR A 163 -6.74 16.15 -5.08
C THR A 163 -6.44 17.51 -4.45
N LYS A 164 -6.79 17.68 -3.17
CA LYS A 164 -6.46 18.89 -2.38
C LYS A 164 -6.10 18.51 -0.94
N VAL A 165 -5.23 19.31 -0.34
CA VAL A 165 -5.02 19.27 1.11
C VAL A 165 -6.14 20.08 1.76
N ILE A 166 -6.89 19.45 2.66
CA ILE A 166 -7.93 20.08 3.47
C ILE A 166 -7.24 21.07 4.43
N PRO A 167 -7.65 22.35 4.45
CA PRO A 167 -7.09 23.33 5.39
C PRO A 167 -7.39 22.97 6.85
N GLY A 168 -6.38 23.05 7.71
CA GLY A 168 -6.51 22.90 9.16
C GLY A 168 -5.23 22.36 9.82
N GLU A 169 -5.37 21.81 11.02
CA GLU A 169 -4.25 21.36 11.87
C GLU A 169 -3.62 20.06 11.34
N TYR A 170 -4.46 19.13 10.88
CA TYR A 170 -4.07 17.77 10.46
C TYR A 170 -3.67 17.68 8.99
N GLY A 171 -4.13 18.60 8.15
CA GLY A 171 -3.91 18.64 6.71
C GLY A 171 -4.28 17.32 6.01
N PHE A 172 -5.47 16.81 6.29
CA PHE A 172 -6.04 15.66 5.59
C PHE A 172 -6.03 15.87 4.08
N ILE A 173 -5.81 14.80 3.31
CA ILE A 173 -5.76 14.89 1.85
C ILE A 173 -7.10 14.37 1.33
N ALA A 174 -7.86 15.21 0.62
CA ALA A 174 -9.07 14.80 -0.06
C ALA A 174 -8.77 14.53 -1.53
N GLN A 175 -9.22 13.39 -2.04
CA GLN A 175 -9.16 13.07 -3.46
C GLN A 175 -10.52 12.58 -3.96
N LEU A 176 -10.99 13.11 -5.09
CA LEU A 176 -12.24 12.70 -5.69
C LEU A 176 -12.04 11.59 -6.74
N ASN A 177 -12.57 10.40 -6.45
CA ASN A 177 -12.50 9.22 -7.32
C ASN A 177 -13.91 8.74 -7.74
N GLU A 178 -14.60 9.55 -8.55
CA GLU A 178 -15.94 9.25 -9.07
C GLU A 178 -15.95 7.97 -9.92
N GLY A 179 -16.97 7.15 -9.74
CA GLY A 179 -17.16 5.92 -10.54
C GLY A 179 -16.15 4.79 -10.29
N ARG A 180 -15.13 4.99 -9.44
CA ARG A 180 -14.22 3.92 -9.01
C ARG A 180 -14.99 2.78 -8.33
N HIS A 181 -15.94 3.13 -7.47
CA HIS A 181 -16.75 2.17 -6.72
C HIS A 181 -17.67 1.32 -7.63
N LEU A 182 -18.19 1.89 -8.73
CA LEU A 182 -19.02 1.18 -9.70
C LEU A 182 -18.26 0.06 -10.43
N LYS A 183 -16.94 0.18 -10.50
CA LYS A 183 -16.06 -0.82 -11.09
C LYS A 183 -15.43 -1.73 -10.03
N LYS A 184 -15.72 -1.52 -8.74
CA LYS A 184 -15.19 -2.36 -7.66
C LYS A 184 -15.93 -3.70 -7.68
N ARG A 185 -15.18 -4.79 -7.48
CA ARG A 185 -15.81 -6.10 -7.36
C ARG A 185 -16.51 -6.22 -6.01
N PRO A 186 -17.66 -6.91 -5.94
CA PRO A 186 -18.26 -7.25 -4.66
C PRO A 186 -17.28 -8.03 -3.78
N THR A 187 -17.34 -7.81 -2.47
CA THR A 187 -16.56 -8.61 -1.53
C THR A 187 -17.12 -10.03 -1.51
N GLU A 188 -16.35 -11.00 -1.98
CA GLU A 188 -16.79 -12.40 -2.10
C GLU A 188 -16.58 -13.21 -0.80
N PHE A 189 -16.17 -12.57 0.30
CA PHE A 189 -15.85 -13.23 1.56
C PHE A 189 -16.61 -12.65 2.75
N ARG A 190 -16.56 -13.39 3.85
CA ARG A 190 -17.19 -13.01 5.10
C ARG A 190 -16.48 -11.83 5.73
N VAL A 191 -17.22 -10.85 6.21
CA VAL A 191 -16.62 -9.65 6.83
C VAL A 191 -16.37 -9.86 8.33
N ASP A 192 -17.03 -10.85 8.95
CA ASP A 192 -16.95 -11.15 10.39
C ASP A 192 -15.71 -11.97 10.78
N LYS A 193 -14.89 -12.41 9.80
CA LYS A 193 -13.69 -13.21 10.04
C LYS A 193 -12.46 -12.65 9.35
N VAL A 194 -11.43 -12.36 10.15
CA VAL A 194 -10.12 -11.89 9.67
C VAL A 194 -9.39 -13.00 8.92
N LEU A 195 -9.38 -14.22 9.47
CA LEU A 195 -8.74 -15.38 8.84
C LEU A 195 -9.76 -16.25 8.12
N GLN A 196 -9.53 -16.45 6.82
CA GLN A 196 -10.33 -17.32 5.96
C GLN A 196 -9.42 -18.11 5.02
N PRO A 197 -9.74 -19.40 4.75
CA PRO A 197 -8.96 -20.19 3.82
C PRO A 197 -9.01 -19.57 2.42
N PHE A 198 -7.91 -19.71 1.69
CA PHE A 198 -7.86 -19.34 0.28
C PHE A 198 -8.91 -20.12 -0.52
N ASP A 199 -9.56 -19.45 -1.47
CA ASP A 199 -10.55 -20.05 -2.36
C ASP A 199 -10.17 -19.77 -3.82
N GLY A 200 -9.68 -20.80 -4.51
CA GLY A 200 -9.28 -20.70 -5.91
C GLY A 200 -10.42 -20.41 -6.90
N ASN A 201 -11.67 -20.63 -6.48
CA ASN A 201 -12.85 -20.35 -7.30
C ASN A 201 -13.15 -18.85 -7.34
N LYS A 202 -12.93 -18.13 -6.24
CA LYS A 202 -13.07 -16.66 -6.15
C LYS A 202 -11.97 -15.95 -6.91
N PHE A 203 -12.09 -14.64 -7.09
CA PHE A 203 -11.00 -13.90 -7.72
C PHE A 203 -9.71 -13.97 -6.90
N ASN A 204 -8.58 -14.16 -7.58
CA ASN A 204 -7.24 -14.17 -7.00
C ASN A 204 -6.21 -13.79 -8.06
N PHE A 205 -5.02 -13.38 -7.62
CA PHE A 205 -4.01 -12.83 -8.52
C PHE A 205 -3.43 -13.81 -9.54
N THR A 206 -3.59 -15.14 -9.39
CA THR A 206 -3.19 -16.08 -10.47
C THR A 206 -4.03 -15.91 -11.74
N LYS A 207 -5.21 -15.26 -11.63
CA LYS A 207 -6.15 -15.03 -12.73
C LYS A 207 -5.85 -13.76 -13.54
N VAL A 208 -4.94 -12.90 -13.10
CA VAL A 208 -4.58 -11.67 -13.85
C VAL A 208 -3.78 -12.01 -15.10
N GLY A 209 -3.84 -11.14 -16.11
CA GLY A 209 -2.99 -11.26 -17.30
C GLY A 209 -1.53 -10.94 -16.97
N GLN A 210 -0.58 -11.64 -17.58
CA GLN A 210 0.86 -11.42 -17.38
C GLN A 210 1.28 -9.98 -17.72
N GLU A 211 0.57 -9.30 -18.61
CA GLU A 211 0.76 -7.89 -18.94
C GLU A 211 0.42 -6.90 -17.82
N GLU A 212 -0.37 -7.33 -16.82
CA GLU A 212 -0.64 -6.56 -15.61
C GLU A 212 0.53 -6.66 -14.62
N VAL A 213 1.42 -7.65 -14.78
CA VAL A 213 2.63 -7.82 -13.97
C VAL A 213 3.74 -6.90 -14.50
N LEU A 214 4.41 -6.21 -13.57
CA LEU A 214 5.56 -5.37 -13.87
C LEU A 214 6.82 -6.22 -13.89
N PHE A 215 7.10 -6.91 -12.78
CA PHE A 215 8.29 -7.75 -12.60
C PHE A 215 8.13 -8.72 -11.41
N GLN A 216 8.98 -9.75 -11.39
CA GLN A 216 9.27 -10.60 -10.24
C GLN A 216 10.15 -9.81 -9.26
N PHE A 217 9.95 -9.98 -7.97
CA PHE A 217 10.66 -9.24 -6.91
C PHE A 217 11.17 -10.22 -5.86
N GLU A 218 12.49 -10.43 -5.82
CA GLU A 218 13.13 -11.48 -5.04
C GLU A 218 14.43 -11.00 -4.41
N ALA A 219 14.87 -11.65 -3.33
CA ALA A 219 16.15 -11.33 -2.73
C ALA A 219 17.30 -11.86 -3.60
N SER A 220 18.33 -11.05 -3.77
CA SER A 220 19.55 -11.45 -4.48
C SER A 220 20.33 -12.53 -3.72
N GLU A 221 20.90 -13.49 -4.46
CA GLU A 221 21.78 -14.53 -3.92
C GLU A 221 23.18 -14.00 -3.61
N ASP A 222 23.67 -13.04 -4.39
CA ASP A 222 25.05 -12.52 -4.30
C ASP A 222 25.16 -11.21 -3.51
N GLY A 223 24.03 -10.71 -3.00
CA GLY A 223 23.99 -9.49 -2.20
C GLY A 223 24.06 -8.20 -3.01
N GLU A 224 24.02 -8.28 -4.33
CA GLU A 224 23.99 -7.12 -5.22
C GLU A 224 22.62 -6.94 -5.89
N VAL A 225 22.25 -5.70 -6.19
CA VAL A 225 21.01 -5.39 -6.90
C VAL A 225 21.17 -5.80 -8.37
N GLN A 226 20.24 -6.62 -8.88
CA GLN A 226 20.29 -7.12 -10.25
C GLN A 226 18.95 -7.00 -10.96
N PHE A 227 19.00 -6.79 -12.27
CA PHE A 227 17.81 -6.73 -13.11
C PHE A 227 17.95 -7.63 -14.34
N TYR A 228 17.01 -8.55 -14.47
CA TYR A 228 16.94 -9.47 -15.60
C TYR A 228 15.67 -9.19 -16.39
N PRO A 229 15.75 -8.61 -17.60
CA PRO A 229 14.55 -8.19 -18.34
C PRO A 229 13.66 -9.37 -18.81
N ASN A 230 14.20 -10.58 -18.85
CA ASN A 230 13.51 -11.77 -19.35
C ASN A 230 13.88 -13.01 -18.51
N ALA A 231 13.59 -12.97 -17.22
CA ALA A 231 13.79 -14.12 -16.33
C ALA A 231 12.66 -15.15 -16.52
N PRO A 232 12.97 -16.46 -16.43
CA PRO A 232 11.93 -17.48 -16.33
C PRO A 232 11.10 -17.27 -15.05
N ILE A 233 9.85 -17.72 -15.09
CA ILE A 233 9.00 -17.78 -13.89
C ILE A 233 9.18 -19.16 -13.27
N ASP A 234 9.73 -19.22 -12.05
CA ASP A 234 9.92 -20.48 -11.33
C ASP A 234 8.66 -20.85 -10.55
N VAL A 235 7.77 -21.62 -11.19
CA VAL A 235 6.48 -21.99 -10.58
C VAL A 235 6.64 -22.77 -9.28
N GLU A 236 7.71 -23.57 -9.15
CA GLU A 236 7.96 -24.42 -7.98
C GLU A 236 8.42 -23.58 -6.78
N ASN A 237 9.31 -22.61 -7.01
CA ASN A 237 9.77 -21.69 -5.96
C ASN A 237 8.78 -20.54 -5.68
N SER A 238 7.72 -20.42 -6.49
CA SER A 238 6.64 -19.46 -6.31
C SER A 238 7.15 -18.03 -6.10
N PRO A 239 7.57 -17.32 -7.17
CA PRO A 239 8.11 -15.97 -7.07
C PRO A 239 7.10 -15.02 -6.45
N SER A 240 7.62 -13.97 -5.82
CA SER A 240 6.82 -12.80 -5.48
C SER A 240 6.80 -11.85 -6.68
N VAL A 241 5.69 -11.17 -6.91
CA VAL A 241 5.52 -10.30 -8.08
C VAL A 241 4.98 -8.93 -7.72
N VAL A 242 5.36 -7.92 -8.50
CA VAL A 242 4.77 -6.59 -8.48
C VAL A 242 3.87 -6.43 -9.69
N ALA A 243 2.61 -6.09 -9.48
CA ALA A 243 1.62 -5.90 -10.55
C ALA A 243 0.92 -4.53 -10.43
N ILE A 244 0.35 -4.02 -11.51
CA ILE A 244 -0.46 -2.80 -11.43
C ILE A 244 -1.73 -3.07 -10.61
N ASN A 245 -2.17 -2.07 -9.85
CA ASN A 245 -3.57 -2.05 -9.44
C ASN A 245 -4.39 -1.47 -10.59
N VAL A 246 -5.17 -2.30 -11.29
CA VAL A 246 -6.01 -1.86 -12.43
C VAL A 246 -7.08 -0.83 -12.05
N SER A 247 -7.34 -0.64 -10.74
CA SER A 247 -8.19 0.42 -10.18
C SER A 247 -7.37 1.33 -9.24
N PRO A 248 -6.39 2.08 -9.79
CA PRO A 248 -5.36 2.75 -9.01
C PRO A 248 -5.95 3.92 -8.23
N ILE A 249 -5.56 4.04 -6.96
CA ILE A 249 -5.94 5.20 -6.13
C ILE A 249 -5.09 6.42 -6.46
N GLU A 250 -3.81 6.23 -6.77
CA GLU A 250 -2.88 7.31 -7.08
C GLU A 250 -1.88 6.81 -8.14
N TYR A 251 -1.08 7.73 -8.68
CA TYR A 251 0.04 7.48 -9.57
C TYR A 251 1.02 6.46 -8.98
N GLY A 252 1.45 5.53 -9.84
CA GLY A 252 2.31 4.42 -9.45
C GLY A 252 1.66 3.41 -8.51
N HIS A 253 0.33 3.35 -8.41
CA HIS A 253 -0.33 2.36 -7.56
C HIS A 253 -0.14 0.93 -8.08
N VAL A 254 0.64 0.16 -7.34
CA VAL A 254 1.00 -1.24 -7.57
C VAL A 254 0.56 -2.14 -6.42
N LEU A 255 0.61 -3.45 -6.66
CA LEU A 255 0.35 -4.52 -5.73
C LEU A 255 1.63 -5.36 -5.61
N LEU A 256 2.12 -5.58 -4.40
CA LEU A 256 3.12 -6.60 -4.11
C LEU A 256 2.38 -7.87 -3.69
N ILE A 257 2.61 -8.97 -4.41
CA ILE A 257 1.94 -10.26 -4.20
C ILE A 257 3.02 -11.28 -3.84
N PRO A 258 3.21 -11.59 -2.54
CA PRO A 258 4.18 -12.58 -2.09
C PRO A 258 3.81 -13.98 -2.57
N ARG A 259 4.82 -14.72 -3.02
CA ARG A 259 4.74 -16.15 -3.38
C ARG A 259 3.43 -16.53 -4.08
N ILE A 260 3.22 -15.96 -5.27
CA ILE A 260 1.91 -15.93 -5.94
C ILE A 260 1.29 -17.32 -6.22
N PHE A 261 2.11 -18.37 -6.39
CA PHE A 261 1.62 -19.73 -6.68
C PHE A 261 1.32 -20.54 -5.42
N GLU A 262 1.82 -20.14 -4.25
CA GLU A 262 1.41 -20.71 -2.96
C GLU A 262 -0.02 -20.33 -2.59
N SER A 263 -0.60 -19.31 -3.24
CA SER A 263 -1.98 -18.89 -3.02
C SER A 263 -2.27 -18.57 -1.55
N LEU A 264 -1.36 -17.84 -0.92
CA LEU A 264 -1.47 -17.48 0.49
C LEU A 264 -2.76 -16.68 0.73
N PRO A 265 -3.57 -17.00 1.75
CA PRO A 265 -4.72 -16.18 2.11
C PRO A 265 -4.27 -14.78 2.57
N GLN A 266 -5.18 -13.81 2.61
CA GLN A 266 -4.91 -12.44 3.07
C GLN A 266 -4.67 -12.40 4.59
N ARG A 267 -3.51 -12.89 5.00
CA ARG A 267 -3.00 -12.94 6.38
C ARG A 267 -1.52 -12.57 6.38
N ILE A 268 -1.05 -11.94 7.44
CA ILE A 268 0.38 -11.63 7.59
C ILE A 268 1.14 -12.87 8.07
N ASP A 269 2.32 -13.05 7.49
CA ASP A 269 3.40 -13.92 7.97
C ASP A 269 4.72 -13.14 7.95
N ARG A 270 5.72 -13.61 8.72
CA ARG A 270 7.01 -12.90 8.91
C ARG A 270 7.74 -12.69 7.58
N GLU A 271 7.81 -13.71 6.73
CA GLU A 271 8.55 -13.65 5.47
C GLU A 271 7.91 -12.65 4.49
N SER A 272 6.59 -12.69 4.34
CA SER A 272 5.84 -11.80 3.46
C SER A 272 5.88 -10.35 3.95
N PHE A 273 5.86 -10.12 5.26
CA PHE A 273 5.95 -8.77 5.83
C PHE A 273 7.36 -8.19 5.64
N LEU A 274 8.40 -9.00 5.86
CA LEU A 274 9.78 -8.61 5.59
C LEU A 274 10.01 -8.24 4.13
N LEU A 275 9.42 -9.00 3.19
CA LEU A 275 9.48 -8.68 1.77
C LEU A 275 8.91 -7.27 1.48
N ALA A 276 7.81 -6.90 2.13
CA ALA A 276 7.23 -5.56 2.01
C ALA A 276 8.15 -4.48 2.57
N LEU A 277 8.81 -4.72 3.72
CA LEU A 277 9.80 -3.79 4.26
C LEU A 277 11.02 -3.64 3.33
N HIS A 278 11.52 -4.73 2.73
CA HIS A 278 12.58 -4.65 1.74
C HIS A 278 12.17 -3.82 0.52
N MET A 279 10.94 -3.98 0.02
CA MET A 279 10.45 -3.14 -1.08
C MET A 279 10.44 -1.64 -0.71
N ALA A 280 10.01 -1.30 0.49
CA ALA A 280 10.01 0.09 0.97
C ALA A 280 11.43 0.65 1.13
N ALA A 281 12.36 -0.15 1.67
CA ALA A 281 13.75 0.22 1.86
C ALA A 281 14.48 0.41 0.51
N GLU A 282 14.26 -0.49 -0.45
CA GLU A 282 14.85 -0.45 -1.79
C GLU A 282 14.32 0.68 -2.66
N ALA A 283 13.04 1.05 -2.48
CA ALA A 283 12.51 2.25 -3.11
C ALA A 283 13.24 3.50 -2.61
N GLY A 284 13.64 3.53 -1.34
CA GLY A 284 14.41 4.63 -0.76
C GLY A 284 13.69 5.98 -0.81
N ASN A 285 12.36 5.97 -0.96
CA ASN A 285 11.55 7.15 -1.20
C ASN A 285 10.48 7.30 -0.10
N PRO A 286 10.53 8.37 0.72
CA PRO A 286 9.58 8.56 1.82
C PRO A 286 8.14 8.82 1.35
N TYR A 287 7.94 9.14 0.07
CA TYR A 287 6.63 9.32 -0.53
C TYR A 287 6.06 8.04 -1.14
N PHE A 288 6.85 6.97 -1.22
CA PHE A 288 6.40 5.63 -1.56
C PHE A 288 5.99 4.91 -0.28
N ARG A 289 4.70 4.61 -0.15
CA ARG A 289 4.15 3.95 1.04
C ARG A 289 3.57 2.62 0.66
N LEU A 290 3.74 1.63 1.53
CA LEU A 290 3.05 0.35 1.42
C LEU A 290 1.94 0.29 2.45
N GLY A 291 0.82 -0.29 2.05
CA GLY A 291 -0.37 -0.45 2.86
C GLY A 291 -0.85 -1.90 2.83
N TYR A 292 -1.26 -2.40 3.99
CA TYR A 292 -1.92 -3.68 4.15
C TYR A 292 -3.29 -3.49 4.79
N ASN A 293 -4.25 -4.28 4.32
CA ASN A 293 -5.58 -4.38 4.89
C ASN A 293 -5.84 -5.85 5.22
N SER A 294 -6.27 -6.17 6.44
CA SER A 294 -6.78 -7.49 6.76
C SER A 294 -8.23 -7.67 6.27
N LEU A 295 -8.72 -8.91 6.21
CA LEU A 295 -10.17 -9.13 6.04
C LEU A 295 -10.90 -8.56 7.27
N GLY A 296 -12.04 -7.91 7.06
CA GLY A 296 -12.73 -7.11 8.09
C GLY A 296 -12.22 -5.67 8.21
N ALA A 297 -11.04 -5.36 7.65
CA ALA A 297 -10.47 -4.01 7.58
C ALA A 297 -10.33 -3.52 6.12
N PHE A 298 -11.35 -3.82 5.31
CA PHE A 298 -11.50 -3.39 3.91
C PHE A 298 -10.48 -3.93 2.90
N ALA A 299 -9.80 -5.03 3.20
CA ALA A 299 -9.34 -5.91 2.12
C ALA A 299 -10.54 -6.33 1.24
N THR A 300 -10.29 -6.65 -0.02
CA THR A 300 -11.34 -7.07 -0.98
C THR A 300 -10.98 -8.33 -1.75
N ILE A 301 -9.78 -8.87 -1.55
CA ILE A 301 -9.30 -10.10 -2.20
C ILE A 301 -8.67 -10.98 -1.11
N ASN A 302 -9.05 -12.25 -1.05
CA ASN A 302 -8.44 -13.23 -0.16
C ASN A 302 -7.26 -13.94 -0.84
N HIS A 303 -6.24 -13.18 -1.20
CA HIS A 303 -4.94 -13.64 -1.68
C HIS A 303 -3.94 -12.58 -1.21
N LEU A 304 -2.95 -12.97 -0.41
CA LEU A 304 -1.99 -12.07 0.23
C LEU A 304 -1.44 -11.04 -0.75
N HIS A 305 -1.68 -9.77 -0.45
CA HIS A 305 -1.12 -8.65 -1.17
C HIS A 305 -0.96 -7.43 -0.28
N PHE A 306 0.07 -6.65 -0.60
CA PHE A 306 0.27 -5.29 -0.15
C PHE A 306 -0.05 -4.34 -1.30
N GLN A 307 -0.51 -3.14 -0.98
CA GLN A 307 -0.74 -2.06 -1.94
C GLN A 307 0.35 -1.03 -1.75
N ALA A 308 0.79 -0.38 -2.83
CA ALA A 308 1.78 0.69 -2.72
C ALA A 308 1.50 1.78 -3.74
N TYR A 309 1.75 3.04 -3.40
CA TYR A 309 1.73 4.14 -4.37
C TYR A 309 2.60 5.31 -3.92
N TYR A 310 2.80 6.26 -4.84
CA TYR A 310 3.54 7.48 -4.60
C TYR A 310 2.60 8.65 -4.35
N LEU A 311 2.75 9.33 -3.22
CA LEU A 311 2.09 10.61 -3.00
C LEU A 311 3.06 11.57 -2.33
N ALA A 312 3.44 12.62 -3.06
CA ALA A 312 4.45 13.62 -2.68
C ALA A 312 3.93 14.62 -1.62
N VAL A 313 3.17 14.13 -0.64
CA VAL A 313 2.63 14.84 0.51
C VAL A 313 2.77 13.93 1.73
N PRO A 314 3.28 14.41 2.88
CA PRO A 314 3.24 13.66 4.14
C PRO A 314 1.79 13.37 4.53
N PHE A 315 1.50 12.13 4.90
CA PHE A 315 0.18 11.76 5.40
C PHE A 315 -0.04 12.40 6.78
N PRO A 316 -1.28 12.79 7.12
CA PRO A 316 -1.61 13.30 8.45
C PRO A 316 -1.11 12.42 9.59
N ILE A 317 -1.23 11.10 9.46
CA ILE A 317 -0.80 10.15 10.50
C ILE A 317 0.72 10.21 10.75
N GLU A 318 1.53 10.49 9.73
CA GLU A 318 2.98 10.57 9.84
C GLU A 318 3.45 11.79 10.64
N ARG A 319 2.58 12.80 10.75
CA ARG A 319 2.83 14.04 11.51
C ARG A 319 2.26 13.99 12.92
N ALA A 320 1.42 12.99 13.23
CA ALA A 320 0.82 12.86 14.52
C ALA A 320 1.90 12.57 15.58
N PRO A 321 1.83 13.20 16.77
CA PRO A 321 2.77 12.92 17.84
C PRO A 321 2.62 11.49 18.34
N THR A 322 3.71 10.93 18.86
CA THR A 322 3.70 9.60 19.48
C THR A 322 4.21 9.69 20.91
N LYS A 323 3.85 8.71 21.73
CA LYS A 323 4.41 8.52 23.08
C LYS A 323 4.98 7.13 23.18
N GLU A 324 6.29 7.05 23.43
CA GLU A 324 6.95 5.77 23.67
C GLU A 324 6.30 5.02 24.83
N LEU A 325 5.98 3.75 24.58
CA LEU A 325 5.46 2.82 25.57
C LEU A 325 6.58 1.95 26.12
N THR A 326 7.41 1.42 25.23
CA THR A 326 8.54 0.55 25.56
C THR A 326 9.55 0.49 24.42
N THR A 327 10.76 0.04 24.73
CA THR A 327 11.78 -0.36 23.76
C THR A 327 12.08 -1.84 23.98
N LEU A 328 11.97 -2.64 22.92
CA LEU A 328 12.22 -4.08 22.91
C LEU A 328 13.73 -4.40 22.99
N SER A 329 14.05 -5.65 23.30
CA SER A 329 15.44 -6.08 23.52
C SER A 329 16.32 -5.98 22.26
N ASP A 330 15.70 -6.03 21.09
CA ASP A 330 16.29 -5.89 19.76
C ASP A 330 16.35 -4.43 19.26
N GLY A 331 16.01 -3.46 20.12
CA GLY A 331 16.08 -2.04 19.82
C GLY A 331 14.85 -1.48 19.09
N VAL A 332 13.79 -2.27 18.88
CA VAL A 332 12.52 -1.77 18.32
C VAL A 332 11.80 -0.92 19.37
N ILE A 333 11.44 0.31 18.99
CA ILE A 333 10.69 1.25 19.84
C ILE A 333 9.22 1.11 19.49
N VAL A 334 8.39 0.83 20.50
CA VAL A 334 6.93 0.76 20.36
C VAL A 334 6.31 1.97 21.03
N SER A 335 5.56 2.75 20.27
CA SER A 335 4.90 3.97 20.73
C SER A 335 3.40 3.94 20.48
N GLU A 336 2.64 4.65 21.32
CA GLU A 336 1.23 4.95 21.11
C GLU A 336 1.08 6.18 20.20
N LEU A 337 0.18 6.11 19.22
CA LEU A 337 -0.19 7.24 18.38
C LEU A 337 -1.11 8.21 19.15
N LEU A 338 -0.73 9.49 19.22
CA LEU A 338 -1.48 10.51 19.94
C LEU A 338 -2.08 11.56 19.01
N LYS A 339 -3.14 12.22 19.49
CA LYS A 339 -3.83 13.31 18.77
C LYS A 339 -4.19 12.93 17.34
N TYR A 340 -4.66 11.71 17.13
CA TYR A 340 -5.15 11.21 15.86
C TYR A 340 -6.47 10.48 16.09
N PRO A 341 -7.46 10.54 15.18
CA PRO A 341 -8.79 9.97 15.44
C PRO A 341 -8.77 8.44 15.56
N VAL A 342 -7.85 7.78 14.87
CA VAL A 342 -7.65 6.33 14.95
C VAL A 342 -6.55 6.02 15.95
N LYS A 343 -6.81 5.12 16.91
CA LYS A 343 -5.81 4.62 17.84
C LYS A 343 -4.94 3.57 17.16
N GLY A 344 -3.66 3.58 17.47
CA GLY A 344 -2.71 2.65 16.89
C GLY A 344 -1.37 2.66 17.60
N LEU A 345 -0.57 1.67 17.25
CA LEU A 345 0.82 1.57 17.66
C LEU A 345 1.73 1.98 16.50
N VAL A 346 2.85 2.61 16.84
CA VAL A 346 3.91 2.98 15.91
C VAL A 346 5.17 2.22 16.31
N PHE A 347 5.75 1.53 15.34
CA PHE A 347 6.98 0.77 15.49
C PHE A 347 8.08 1.45 14.67
N ASP A 348 9.17 1.78 15.33
CA ASP A 348 10.36 2.42 14.75
C ASP A 348 11.63 1.71 15.27
N GLY A 349 12.77 1.89 14.61
CA GLY A 349 14.06 1.40 15.11
C GLY A 349 14.33 -0.08 14.81
N GLY A 350 14.89 -0.79 15.78
CA GLY A 350 15.46 -2.13 15.61
C GLY A 350 16.94 -2.11 15.21
N ASN A 351 17.70 -3.11 15.66
CA ASN A 351 19.11 -3.27 15.27
C ASN A 351 19.22 -3.66 13.79
N THR A 352 18.21 -4.37 13.28
CA THR A 352 18.09 -4.80 11.88
C THR A 352 16.66 -4.54 11.37
N LEU A 353 16.50 -4.54 10.05
CA LEU A 353 15.16 -4.48 9.43
C LEU A 353 14.31 -5.71 9.80
N GLN A 354 14.96 -6.85 10.06
CA GLN A 354 14.31 -8.08 10.50
C GLN A 354 13.67 -7.90 11.87
N ASP A 355 14.36 -7.28 12.83
CA ASP A 355 13.85 -7.07 14.19
C ASP A 355 12.54 -6.26 14.15
N LEU A 356 12.54 -5.16 13.38
CA LEU A 356 11.35 -4.35 13.15
C LEU A 356 10.24 -5.15 12.45
N SER A 357 10.60 -5.99 11.47
CA SER A 357 9.66 -6.85 10.75
C SER A 357 9.01 -7.88 11.68
N ASP A 358 9.80 -8.54 12.51
CA ASP A 358 9.36 -9.60 13.41
C ASP A 358 8.44 -9.04 14.50
N ALA A 359 8.82 -7.93 15.13
CA ALA A 359 7.98 -7.27 16.14
C ALA A 359 6.60 -6.88 15.58
N VAL A 360 6.56 -6.27 14.39
CA VAL A 360 5.30 -5.86 13.77
C VAL A 360 4.48 -7.06 13.27
N SER A 361 5.12 -8.03 12.63
CA SER A 361 4.42 -9.20 12.09
C SER A 361 3.88 -10.08 13.21
N ASP A 362 4.56 -10.18 14.35
CA ASP A 362 4.06 -10.87 15.56
C ASP A 362 2.82 -10.17 16.13
N ALA A 363 2.83 -8.83 16.19
CA ALA A 363 1.65 -8.06 16.56
C ALA A 363 0.49 -8.30 15.57
N CYS A 364 0.76 -8.33 14.27
CA CYS A 364 -0.24 -8.63 13.25
C CYS A 364 -0.81 -10.06 13.38
N ILE A 365 0.06 -11.05 13.63
CA ILE A 365 -0.32 -12.45 13.85
C ILE A 365 -1.22 -12.56 15.09
N CYS A 366 -0.88 -11.88 16.18
CA CYS A 366 -1.72 -11.81 17.37
C CYS A 366 -3.12 -11.25 17.05
N LEU A 367 -3.20 -10.14 16.30
CA LEU A 367 -4.48 -9.53 15.92
C LEU A 367 -5.33 -10.45 15.04
N GLN A 368 -4.76 -11.06 14.00
CA GLN A 368 -5.51 -11.94 13.10
C GLN A 368 -5.98 -13.23 13.80
N ASP A 369 -5.19 -13.79 14.73
CA ASP A 369 -5.54 -14.98 15.50
C ASP A 369 -6.64 -14.69 16.53
N ASN A 370 -6.70 -13.47 17.03
CA ASN A 370 -7.77 -12.97 17.92
C ASN A 370 -8.97 -12.38 17.16
N ASN A 371 -9.01 -12.53 15.83
CA ASN A 371 -10.07 -12.02 14.96
C ASN A 371 -10.31 -10.50 15.08
N ILE A 372 -9.24 -9.72 15.28
CA ILE A 372 -9.29 -8.26 15.35
C ILE A 372 -8.90 -7.71 13.97
N PRO A 373 -9.79 -6.99 13.25
CA PRO A 373 -9.43 -6.36 11.99
C PRO A 373 -8.40 -5.24 12.17
N TYR A 374 -7.49 -5.09 11.21
CA TYR A 374 -6.42 -4.10 11.30
C TYR A 374 -5.88 -3.71 9.92
N ASN A 375 -5.18 -2.59 9.90
CA ASN A 375 -4.44 -2.10 8.76
C ASN A 375 -3.00 -1.83 9.18
N VAL A 376 -2.09 -1.85 8.20
CA VAL A 376 -0.69 -1.52 8.41
C VAL A 376 -0.24 -0.52 7.37
N LEU A 377 0.31 0.62 7.80
CA LEU A 377 1.00 1.56 6.92
C LEU A 377 2.50 1.44 7.16
N ILE A 378 3.25 1.11 6.10
CA ILE A 378 4.71 1.14 6.07
C ILE A 378 5.12 2.45 5.41
N SER A 379 5.88 3.26 6.15
CA SER A 379 6.29 4.62 5.78
C SER A 379 7.79 4.83 5.99
N ASP A 380 8.28 6.02 5.61
CA ASP A 380 9.66 6.44 5.81
C ASP A 380 10.69 5.39 5.33
N CYS A 381 10.52 4.94 4.09
CA CYS A 381 11.39 3.93 3.46
C CYS A 381 11.46 2.60 4.25
N GLY A 382 10.36 2.22 4.91
CA GLY A 382 10.29 0.97 5.69
C GLY A 382 10.77 1.08 7.13
N LYS A 383 11.14 2.28 7.60
CA LYS A 383 11.69 2.50 8.95
C LYS A 383 10.63 2.80 10.02
N ARG A 384 9.43 3.17 9.58
CA ARG A 384 8.31 3.53 10.46
C ARG A 384 7.05 2.81 10.03
N ILE A 385 6.47 2.04 10.95
CA ILE A 385 5.28 1.24 10.70
C ILE A 385 4.16 1.62 11.66
N PHE A 386 2.98 1.91 11.12
CA PHE A 386 1.75 2.14 11.88
C PHE A 386 0.87 0.89 11.83
N LEU A 387 0.54 0.36 13.00
CA LEU A 387 -0.42 -0.74 13.17
C LEU A 387 -1.72 -0.20 13.75
N LEU A 388 -2.81 -0.35 13.00
CA LEU A 388 -4.08 0.31 13.27
C LEU A 388 -5.21 -0.73 13.38
N PRO A 389 -5.47 -1.27 14.58
CA PRO A 389 -6.68 -2.05 14.84
C PRO A 389 -7.94 -1.22 14.59
N GLN A 390 -8.96 -1.79 13.96
CA GLN A 390 -10.21 -1.09 13.67
C GLN A 390 -11.45 -1.96 13.82
N CYS A 391 -12.62 -1.32 13.96
CA CYS A 391 -13.91 -1.99 14.15
C CYS A 391 -15.03 -1.46 13.23
N TYR A 392 -14.71 -0.70 12.19
CA TYR A 392 -15.75 -0.02 11.40
C TYR A 392 -16.73 -0.99 10.72
N ALA A 393 -16.22 -2.06 10.11
CA ALA A 393 -17.08 -3.04 9.43
C ALA A 393 -18.01 -3.79 10.40
N GLU A 394 -17.55 -4.05 11.63
CA GLU A 394 -18.36 -4.62 12.70
C GLU A 394 -19.47 -3.65 13.12
N LYS A 395 -19.13 -2.38 13.39
CA LYS A 395 -20.10 -1.34 13.69
C LYS A 395 -21.14 -1.15 12.57
N GLN A 396 -20.72 -1.24 11.30
CA GLN A 396 -21.66 -1.20 10.17
C GLN A 396 -22.65 -2.38 10.23
N ALA A 397 -22.17 -3.59 10.52
CA ALA A 397 -23.01 -4.77 10.64
C ALA A 397 -23.97 -4.70 11.84
N LEU A 398 -23.56 -4.05 12.92
CA LEU A 398 -24.39 -3.81 14.11
C LEU A 398 -25.37 -2.62 13.96
N GLY A 399 -25.26 -1.85 12.87
CA GLY A 399 -26.10 -0.66 12.64
C GLY A 399 -25.74 0.52 13.55
N GLU A 400 -24.51 0.56 14.06
CA GLU A 400 -24.01 1.60 14.97
C GLU A 400 -23.45 2.81 14.21
N VAL A 401 -23.15 2.66 12.93
CA VAL A 401 -22.66 3.75 12.08
C VAL A 401 -23.82 4.62 11.60
N SER A 402 -23.64 5.95 11.69
CA SER A 402 -24.68 6.89 11.29
C SER A 402 -25.03 6.80 9.80
N PRO A 403 -26.31 7.01 9.41
CA PRO A 403 -26.72 7.00 8.00
C PRO A 403 -25.95 8.00 7.13
N GLU A 404 -25.58 9.16 7.69
CA GLU A 404 -24.79 10.20 7.01
C GLU A 404 -23.41 9.66 6.59
N LEU A 405 -22.71 8.93 7.48
CA LEU A 405 -21.41 8.35 7.17
C LEU A 405 -21.52 7.19 6.18
N LEU A 406 -22.57 6.37 6.29
CA LEU A 406 -22.85 5.29 5.33
C LEU A 406 -23.10 5.85 3.92
N ASP A 407 -23.77 6.99 3.81
CA ASP A 407 -24.11 7.64 2.54
C ASP A 407 -22.87 8.19 1.80
N THR A 408 -21.78 8.53 2.52
CA THR A 408 -20.48 8.83 1.89
C THR A 408 -19.91 7.64 1.12
N GLN A 409 -20.32 6.43 1.52
CA GLN A 409 -19.83 5.14 1.06
C GLN A 409 -18.30 4.98 1.20
N VAL A 410 -17.62 5.81 1.98
CA VAL A 410 -16.18 5.69 2.17
C VAL A 410 -15.90 4.40 2.95
N ASN A 411 -14.98 3.59 2.41
CA ASN A 411 -14.48 2.40 3.09
C ASN A 411 -13.13 2.78 3.70
N PRO A 412 -13.02 2.90 5.03
CA PRO A 412 -11.81 3.34 5.68
C PRO A 412 -10.75 2.23 5.70
N ALA A 413 -10.09 2.02 4.55
CA ALA A 413 -8.93 1.16 4.43
C ALA A 413 -7.67 1.92 4.85
N VAL A 414 -6.50 1.28 4.70
CA VAL A 414 -5.21 1.83 5.12
C VAL A 414 -4.94 3.25 4.62
N TRP A 415 -5.38 3.61 3.42
CA TRP A 415 -5.14 4.94 2.86
C TRP A 415 -5.98 6.02 3.54
N GLU A 416 -7.27 5.76 3.71
CA GLU A 416 -8.20 6.69 4.37
C GLU A 416 -7.86 6.86 5.85
N ILE A 417 -7.62 5.78 6.58
CA ILE A 417 -7.27 5.86 8.01
C ILE A 417 -5.92 6.53 8.25
N SER A 418 -5.04 6.55 7.24
CA SER A 418 -3.76 7.26 7.34
C SER A 418 -3.89 8.74 6.96
N GLY A 419 -5.06 9.15 6.46
CA GLY A 419 -5.44 10.52 6.18
C GLY A 419 -5.46 10.91 4.70
N HIS A 420 -5.37 9.93 3.78
CA HIS A 420 -5.70 10.12 2.37
C HIS A 420 -7.15 9.71 2.11
N MET A 421 -8.06 10.68 2.23
CA MET A 421 -9.50 10.51 2.09
C MET A 421 -9.90 10.38 0.61
N VAL A 422 -10.12 9.14 0.16
CA VAL A 422 -10.61 8.85 -1.19
C VAL A 422 -12.14 8.95 -1.23
N LEU A 423 -12.62 10.12 -1.65
CA LEU A 423 -14.02 10.48 -1.68
C LEU A 423 -14.68 10.04 -2.99
N LYS A 424 -15.95 9.65 -2.91
CA LYS A 424 -16.68 9.05 -4.03
C LYS A 424 -17.64 10.02 -4.73
N ARG A 425 -18.05 11.09 -4.03
CA ARG A 425 -19.04 12.05 -4.50
C ARG A 425 -18.42 13.44 -4.53
N ARG A 426 -18.81 14.22 -5.54
CA ARG A 426 -18.40 15.62 -5.69
C ARG A 426 -18.75 16.46 -4.47
N GLU A 427 -19.95 16.29 -3.93
CA GLU A 427 -20.42 17.01 -2.73
C GLU A 427 -19.51 16.79 -1.52
N ASP A 428 -19.15 15.54 -1.22
CA ASP A 428 -18.24 15.21 -0.11
C ASP A 428 -16.86 15.85 -0.31
N TYR A 429 -16.38 15.91 -1.56
CA TYR A 429 -15.10 16.52 -1.90
C TYR A 429 -15.13 18.04 -1.77
N ASP A 430 -16.15 18.70 -2.31
CA ASP A 430 -16.28 20.14 -2.27
C ASP A 430 -16.42 20.64 -0.82
N GLU A 431 -17.18 19.91 0.00
CA GLU A 431 -17.42 20.20 1.43
C GLU A 431 -16.41 19.53 2.39
N ALA A 432 -15.36 18.90 1.86
CA ALA A 432 -14.37 18.20 2.65
C ALA A 432 -13.74 19.11 3.71
N SER A 433 -13.81 18.68 4.97
CA SER A 433 -13.27 19.39 6.13
C SER A 433 -12.59 18.41 7.08
N GLU A 434 -11.68 18.91 7.93
CA GLU A 434 -11.03 18.06 8.94
C GLU A 434 -12.05 17.47 9.92
N GLY A 435 -13.11 18.22 10.23
CA GLY A 435 -14.19 17.72 11.08
C GLY A 435 -14.93 16.53 10.48
N ASN A 436 -15.14 16.51 9.16
CA ASN A 436 -15.77 15.38 8.46
C ASN A 436 -14.84 14.15 8.45
N ALA A 437 -13.55 14.37 8.12
CA ALA A 437 -12.55 13.29 8.15
C ALA A 437 -12.41 12.71 9.57
N TRP A 438 -12.31 13.57 10.59
CA TRP A 438 -12.22 13.17 11.98
C TRP A 438 -13.42 12.36 12.43
N ARG A 439 -14.64 12.79 12.07
CA ARG A 439 -15.87 12.08 12.43
C ARG A 439 -15.90 10.68 11.86
N LEU A 440 -15.55 10.52 10.58
CA LEU A 440 -15.46 9.19 9.97
C LEU A 440 -14.40 8.32 10.66
N LEU A 441 -13.20 8.85 10.84
CA LEU A 441 -12.09 8.07 11.40
C LEU A 441 -12.27 7.73 12.89
N ALA A 442 -12.97 8.57 13.65
CA ALA A 442 -13.33 8.26 15.03
C ALA A 442 -14.28 7.06 15.12
N GLU A 443 -15.14 6.83 14.12
CA GLU A 443 -15.96 5.62 14.07
C GLU A 443 -15.15 4.36 13.79
N VAL A 444 -14.02 4.49 13.10
CA VAL A 444 -13.13 3.36 12.79
C VAL A 444 -12.38 2.88 14.03
N SER A 445 -12.02 3.81 14.89
CA SER A 445 -11.19 3.62 16.08
C SER A 445 -11.85 2.72 17.13
N LEU A 446 -11.02 1.99 17.87
CA LEU A 446 -11.45 1.21 19.04
C LEU A 446 -11.77 2.13 20.22
N SER A 447 -12.63 1.67 21.15
CA SER A 447 -12.80 2.34 22.45
C SER A 447 -11.48 2.32 23.25
N ASP A 448 -11.36 3.16 24.28
CA ASP A 448 -10.15 3.20 25.11
C ASP A 448 -9.91 1.85 25.79
N GLU A 449 -10.97 1.27 26.35
CA GLU A 449 -10.93 -0.03 27.03
C GLU A 449 -10.49 -1.13 26.07
N ARG A 450 -11.12 -1.19 24.89
CA ARG A 450 -10.79 -2.22 23.90
C ARG A 450 -9.38 -2.04 23.35
N PHE A 451 -8.92 -0.81 23.14
CA PHE A 451 -7.54 -0.56 22.70
C PHE A 451 -6.53 -0.99 23.77
N CYS A 452 -6.79 -0.74 25.05
CA CYS A 452 -5.95 -1.23 26.15
C CYS A 452 -5.88 -2.77 26.19
N GLU A 453 -7.02 -3.45 26.02
CA GLU A 453 -7.06 -4.92 25.93
C GLU A 453 -6.23 -5.44 24.76
N VAL A 454 -6.39 -4.84 23.58
CA VAL A 454 -5.66 -5.23 22.37
C VAL A 454 -4.15 -5.01 22.54
N ASN A 455 -3.73 -3.91 23.14
CA ASN A 455 -2.33 -3.65 23.42
C ASN A 455 -1.75 -4.70 24.38
N ALA A 456 -2.49 -5.11 25.42
CA ALA A 456 -2.05 -6.17 26.32
C ALA A 456 -1.81 -7.50 25.58
N LEU A 457 -2.73 -7.88 24.67
CA LEU A 457 -2.58 -9.08 23.84
C LEU A 457 -1.35 -9.00 22.93
N ILE A 458 -1.10 -7.84 22.30
CA ILE A 458 0.06 -7.63 21.44
C ILE A 458 1.36 -7.77 22.24
N PHE A 459 1.46 -7.10 23.39
CA PHE A 459 2.68 -7.14 24.20
C PHE A 459 2.95 -8.52 24.80
N GLU A 460 1.91 -9.28 25.16
CA GLU A 460 2.05 -10.68 25.59
C GLU A 460 2.60 -11.55 24.44
N ALA A 461 2.09 -11.38 23.22
CA ALA A 461 2.56 -12.14 22.06
C ALA A 461 4.02 -11.83 21.69
N ILE A 462 4.39 -10.54 21.68
CA ILE A 462 5.77 -10.11 21.38
C ILE A 462 6.74 -10.66 22.44
N ALA A 463 6.39 -10.58 23.73
CA ALA A 463 7.23 -11.13 24.79
C ALA A 463 7.37 -12.66 24.71
N GLY A 464 6.28 -13.38 24.39
CA GLY A 464 6.30 -14.82 24.24
C GLY A 464 7.18 -15.32 23.08
N SER A 465 7.27 -14.56 21.98
CA SER A 465 8.16 -14.86 20.86
C SER A 465 9.64 -14.80 21.25
N GLU A 466 10.05 -13.86 22.11
CA GLU A 466 11.43 -13.76 22.58
C GLU A 466 11.86 -15.00 23.39
N ASP A 467 10.95 -15.56 24.20
CA ASP A 467 11.20 -16.75 25.02
C ASP A 467 11.26 -18.03 24.19
N VAL A 468 10.53 -18.11 23.07
CA VAL A 468 10.58 -19.28 22.16
C VAL A 468 11.92 -19.35 21.41
N ILE A 469 12.52 -18.21 21.07
CA ILE A 469 13.86 -18.16 20.44
C ILE A 469 14.97 -18.54 21.46
N LYS A 470 14.80 -18.17 22.74
CA LYS A 470 15.75 -18.51 23.80
C LYS A 470 15.60 -19.96 24.32
N ASN A 471 14.42 -20.57 24.21
CA ASN A 471 14.12 -21.90 24.76
C ASN A 471 14.51 -23.10 23.85
N GLY A 472 15.55 -22.94 23.03
CA GLY A 472 16.39 -24.07 22.58
C GLY A 472 17.20 -24.73 23.70
N THR A 473 17.13 -24.21 24.95
CA THR A 473 17.83 -24.81 26.10
C THR A 473 17.00 -24.72 27.39
N LYS A 474 16.41 -25.86 27.76
CA LYS A 474 15.86 -26.29 29.08
C LYS A 474 15.46 -25.22 30.13
N THR A 475 14.14 -25.22 30.39
CA THR A 475 13.42 -25.04 31.67
C THR A 475 14.21 -25.24 32.96
N LEU A 476 13.98 -24.37 33.96
CA LEU A 476 13.46 -24.71 35.28
C LEU A 476 12.83 -23.44 35.93
N LEU A 477 11.57 -23.57 36.35
CA LEU A 477 10.78 -22.58 37.10
C LEU A 477 11.10 -22.70 38.60
N GLU A 478 11.26 -21.57 39.28
CA GLU A 478 11.06 -21.46 40.74
C GLU A 478 10.26 -20.18 41.06
N GLU A 479 9.09 -20.40 41.65
CA GLU A 479 8.26 -19.51 42.46
C GLU A 479 7.73 -20.43 43.60
N PRO A 480 7.36 -19.97 44.82
CA PRO A 480 6.79 -18.65 45.10
C PRO A 480 7.18 -18.00 46.47
N CYS A 481 6.73 -16.76 46.70
CA CYS A 481 6.63 -16.11 48.01
C CYS A 481 5.16 -16.06 48.52
N PRO A 482 4.92 -15.89 49.85
CA PRO A 482 3.80 -16.53 50.54
C PRO A 482 2.52 -15.71 50.69
N GLU A 483 1.45 -16.45 50.99
CA GLU A 483 0.08 -16.04 51.29
C GLU A 483 -0.06 -15.21 52.58
N GLU A 484 -0.98 -14.25 52.57
CA GLU A 484 -1.83 -13.94 53.72
C GLU A 484 -3.30 -14.08 53.31
N ASP A 485 -4.04 -14.78 54.16
CA ASP A 485 -5.34 -15.38 53.96
C ASP A 485 -6.39 -14.57 54.76
N ASP A 486 -7.57 -14.32 54.18
CA ASP A 486 -8.84 -14.19 54.92
C ASP A 486 -10.03 -14.13 53.94
N ALA A 487 -10.37 -15.31 53.42
CA ALA A 487 -11.65 -16.00 53.52
C ALA A 487 -13.03 -15.26 53.37
N ILE A 488 -13.85 -15.89 52.49
CA ILE A 488 -15.30 -16.25 52.63
C ILE A 488 -16.34 -15.58 51.68
N THR A 489 -16.73 -16.39 50.68
CA THR A 489 -18.05 -16.60 50.02
C THR A 489 -18.58 -15.64 48.94
N LYS A 490 -18.79 -16.18 47.72
CA LYS A 490 -20.11 -16.66 47.23
C LYS A 490 -20.08 -17.21 45.79
N SER A 491 -20.67 -18.41 45.66
CA SER A 491 -21.49 -18.97 44.56
C SER A 491 -21.11 -18.73 43.07
N SER A 492 -20.60 -19.82 42.48
CA SER A 492 -21.03 -20.43 41.20
C SER A 492 -22.19 -19.77 40.44
N HIS A 493 -21.92 -19.26 39.23
CA HIS A 493 -22.71 -19.54 38.02
C HIS A 493 -21.82 -19.39 36.77
N ARG A 494 -21.49 -20.52 36.13
CA ARG A 494 -20.95 -20.55 34.75
C ARG A 494 -22.09 -20.25 33.79
N GLY A 495 -22.07 -19.08 33.15
CA GLY A 495 -22.86 -18.78 31.97
C GLY A 495 -22.11 -19.23 30.71
N ALA A 496 -22.64 -20.24 30.03
CA ALA A 496 -22.16 -20.68 28.72
C ALA A 496 -22.49 -19.60 27.67
N MET A 497 -21.48 -19.17 26.91
CA MET A 497 -21.70 -18.32 25.74
C MET A 497 -22.30 -19.17 24.60
N VAL A 498 -23.48 -18.78 24.15
CA VAL A 498 -24.18 -19.38 23.01
C VAL A 498 -23.59 -18.82 21.72
N ALA A 499 -23.05 -19.70 20.88
CA ALA A 499 -22.64 -19.37 19.52
C ALA A 499 -23.89 -19.11 18.65
N GLY A 500 -24.15 -17.85 18.34
CA GLY A 500 -25.15 -17.45 17.33
C GLY A 500 -24.50 -17.37 15.97
N THR A 501 -24.88 -18.28 15.06
CA THR A 501 -24.60 -18.18 13.63
C THR A 501 -25.53 -17.15 13.00
N GLN A 502 -25.05 -15.94 12.75
CA GLN A 502 -25.66 -15.02 11.80
C GLN A 502 -24.61 -14.67 10.74
N GLU A 503 -24.88 -15.08 9.50
CA GLU A 503 -24.10 -14.68 8.33
C GLU A 503 -24.38 -13.20 8.06
N CYS A 504 -23.46 -12.33 8.48
CA CYS A 504 -23.52 -10.90 8.18
C CYS A 504 -22.95 -10.62 6.79
N LEU A 505 -23.83 -10.44 5.82
CA LEU A 505 -23.50 -9.80 4.54
C LEU A 505 -23.71 -8.29 4.69
N VAL A 506 -22.63 -7.51 4.56
CA VAL A 506 -22.71 -6.04 4.51
C VAL A 506 -23.19 -5.64 3.10
N LEU A 507 -24.31 -4.93 3.02
CA LEU A 507 -24.80 -4.33 1.77
C LEU A 507 -23.85 -3.18 1.38
N GLN A 508 -23.27 -3.26 0.18
CA GLN A 508 -22.38 -2.25 -0.41
C GLN A 508 -23.14 -1.18 -1.17
#